data_AF-A0A963CZC7-F1
#
_entry.id   AF-A0A963CZC7-F1
#
_cell.length_a   1.000
_cell.length_b   1.000
_cell.length_c   1.000
_cell.angle_alpha   90.00
_cell.angle_beta   90.00
_cell.angle_gamma   90.00
#
_symmetry.space_group_name_H-M   'P 1'
#
loop_
_entity.id
_entity.type
_entity.pdbx_description
1 polymer ?
#
loop_
_entity_poly.entity_id
_entity_poly.type
_entity_poly.pdbx_seq_one_letter_code
_entity_poly.pdbx_strand_id
1 'polypeptide(L)'
;MATRSRTARRPGAPAEQLYVWEGKDKSGKMIRGELRAAGEKVVQATLRRQGILVTKVRRQKLSRGRRITDKDIALFTRQLATMMKSGVPLLQAFDIGIKGCGNPTLGRMLNDIRNDVETGASLSQAFAKHPVHFDALYCNLIAAGEQAGILDSLLDRLAIYKEKILAIKSKIKSAMFYPISVIVVAAIVVTVIMLFVVPEFKKVFQSFGADLPAPTLVVIGISDAFVANWYIIFAVMIGAVVGISFAYKRSPMMQIAMDRMLLQIPVIGEIIRKATLARWTRTLSTMFAAGVPLVEALDSVGGASGNYVYVTATKQIQSEVSTGTSLTVSMQNVKVFPTMCVQMVSIGEESGQLDSMLAKVADFYEAEVDDAVAGLSQLLEPMIMVFLGTIIGGLVVAMYLPIFKLGQVV
;
A
#
# COMPACT_ATOMS: atom_id res chain seq x y z
N MET A 1 19.67 17.48 38.26
CA MET A 1 19.02 18.61 37.55
C MET A 1 20.06 19.27 36.66
N ALA A 2 20.00 19.06 35.34
CA ALA A 2 20.77 19.82 34.36
C ALA A 2 19.97 19.86 33.05
N THR A 3 19.14 20.89 32.95
CA THR A 3 18.26 21.18 31.82
C THR A 3 19.12 21.54 30.60
N ARG A 4 19.20 20.66 29.59
CA ARG A 4 19.80 21.01 28.30
C ARG A 4 18.97 22.13 27.68
N SER A 5 19.56 23.32 27.59
CA SER A 5 18.96 24.48 26.95
C SER A 5 18.70 24.16 25.48
N ARG A 6 17.43 24.02 25.12
CA ARG A 6 16.97 24.07 23.74
C ARG A 6 17.33 25.47 23.23
N THR A 7 18.30 25.59 22.33
CA THR A 7 18.65 26.86 21.68
C THR A 7 17.40 27.42 21.01
N ALA A 8 16.80 28.43 21.63
CA ALA A 8 15.66 29.14 21.10
C ALA A 8 16.07 29.78 19.77
N ARG A 9 15.35 29.45 18.69
CA ARG A 9 15.46 30.15 17.41
C ARG A 9 15.19 31.64 17.65
N ARG A 10 16.17 32.49 17.36
CA ARG A 10 15.98 33.95 17.30
C ARG A 10 14.87 34.28 16.29
N PRO A 11 13.83 35.03 16.66
CA PRO A 11 12.82 35.47 15.72
C PRO A 11 13.43 36.54 14.80
N GLY A 12 13.59 36.22 13.51
CA GLY A 12 14.10 37.16 12.50
C GLY A 12 15.28 36.66 11.64
N ALA A 13 15.86 35.49 11.91
CA ALA A 13 16.90 34.93 11.04
C ALA A 13 16.26 34.32 9.76
N PRO A 14 16.68 34.71 8.55
CA PRO A 14 16.15 34.12 7.32
C PRO A 14 16.45 32.61 7.30
N ALA A 15 15.45 31.79 6.96
CA ALA A 15 15.64 30.35 6.87
C ALA A 15 16.79 30.00 5.92
N GLU A 16 17.83 29.34 6.43
CA GLU A 16 18.96 28.90 5.62
C GLU A 16 18.50 27.92 4.54
N GLN A 17 18.88 28.20 3.30
CA GLN A 17 18.54 27.38 2.14
C GLN A 17 19.83 26.82 1.53
N LEU A 18 19.75 25.63 0.96
CA LEU A 18 20.87 24.98 0.29
C LEU A 18 21.01 25.54 -1.14
N TYR A 19 22.20 26.06 -1.45
CA TYR A 19 22.56 26.57 -2.76
C TYR A 19 23.67 25.69 -3.34
N VAL A 20 23.51 25.26 -4.58
CA VAL A 20 24.59 24.64 -5.36
C VAL A 20 25.30 25.75 -6.12
N TRP A 21 26.62 25.75 -6.05
CA TRP A 21 27.44 26.77 -6.68
C TRP A 21 28.56 26.13 -7.51
N GLU A 22 28.93 26.84 -8.57
CA GLU A 22 30.11 26.55 -9.39
C GLU A 22 30.97 27.82 -9.43
N GLY A 23 32.27 27.68 -9.19
CA GLY A 23 33.21 28.79 -9.21
C GLY A 23 34.60 28.36 -9.62
N LYS A 24 35.49 29.33 -9.89
CA LYS A 24 36.90 29.10 -10.18
C LYS A 24 37.73 29.47 -8.96
N ASP A 25 38.64 28.59 -8.57
CA ASP A 25 39.68 28.91 -7.60
C ASP A 25 40.74 29.85 -8.23
N LYS A 26 41.65 30.40 -7.43
CA LYS A 26 42.77 31.28 -7.87
C LYS A 26 43.64 30.67 -8.96
N SER A 27 43.68 29.33 -9.03
CA SER A 27 44.37 28.53 -10.05
C SER A 27 43.59 28.41 -11.37
N GLY A 28 42.40 28.99 -11.48
CA GLY A 28 41.52 28.88 -12.65
C GLY A 28 40.73 27.56 -12.72
N LYS A 29 40.95 26.64 -11.79
CA LYS A 29 40.26 25.34 -11.72
C LYS A 29 38.80 25.52 -11.31
N MET A 30 37.90 24.94 -12.09
CA MET A 30 36.47 24.89 -11.76
C MET A 30 36.24 23.97 -10.56
N ILE A 31 35.64 24.51 -9.52
CA ILE A 31 35.23 23.82 -8.30
C ILE A 31 33.72 23.99 -8.11
N ARG A 32 33.09 22.92 -7.62
CA ARG A 32 31.65 22.85 -7.39
C ARG A 32 31.41 22.44 -5.95
N GLY A 33 30.37 23.00 -5.35
CA GLY A 33 30.02 22.67 -3.97
C GLY A 33 28.61 23.08 -3.61
N GLU A 34 28.22 22.74 -2.40
CA GLU A 34 26.95 23.13 -1.82
C GLU A 34 27.21 24.01 -0.59
N LEU A 35 26.43 25.07 -0.41
CA LEU A 35 26.54 25.95 0.75
C LEU A 35 25.14 26.30 1.26
N ARG A 36 24.94 26.17 2.57
CA ARG A 36 23.71 26.65 3.24
C ARG A 36 23.88 28.12 3.57
N ALA A 37 22.93 28.94 3.15
CA ALA A 37 22.95 30.37 3.42
C ALA A 37 21.54 30.98 3.44
N ALA A 38 21.41 32.13 4.10
CA ALA A 38 20.19 32.93 4.16
C ALA A 38 19.78 33.55 2.80
N GLY A 39 20.63 33.48 1.77
CA GLY A 39 20.36 34.02 0.44
C GLY A 39 21.56 33.91 -0.50
N GLU A 40 21.32 34.06 -1.81
CA GLU A 40 22.36 33.96 -2.85
C GLU A 40 23.52 34.95 -2.64
N LYS A 41 23.22 36.18 -2.20
CA LYS A 41 24.25 37.20 -1.89
C LYS A 41 25.21 36.76 -0.78
N VAL A 42 24.71 36.02 0.21
CA VAL A 42 25.52 35.48 1.32
C VAL A 42 26.43 34.36 0.80
N VAL A 43 25.94 33.51 -0.11
CA VAL A 43 26.76 32.47 -0.76
C VAL A 43 27.91 33.09 -1.54
N GLN A 44 27.62 34.10 -2.37
CA GLN A 44 28.65 34.79 -3.16
C GLN A 44 29.69 35.49 -2.27
N ALA A 45 29.26 36.14 -1.17
CA ALA A 45 30.17 36.80 -0.23
C ALA A 45 31.09 35.80 0.48
N THR A 46 30.55 34.66 0.94
CA THR A 46 31.31 33.61 1.61
C THR A 46 32.32 32.96 0.66
N LEU A 47 31.94 32.66 -0.57
CA LEU A 47 32.83 32.06 -1.57
C LEU A 47 33.92 33.01 -2.04
N ARG A 48 33.60 34.31 -2.20
CA ARG A 48 34.63 35.33 -2.50
C ARG A 48 35.68 35.46 -1.39
N ARG A 49 35.27 35.37 -0.11
CA ARG A 49 36.21 35.35 1.03
C ARG A 49 37.14 34.13 1.01
N GLN A 50 36.67 33.02 0.43
CA GLN A 50 37.47 31.81 0.22
C GLN A 50 38.34 31.86 -1.04
N GLY A 51 38.37 33.00 -1.76
CA GLY A 51 39.15 33.15 -2.98
C GLY A 51 38.53 32.51 -4.21
N ILE A 52 37.25 32.14 -4.14
CA ILE A 52 36.52 31.46 -5.21
C ILE A 52 35.70 32.48 -6.00
N LEU A 53 36.00 32.62 -7.29
CA LEU A 53 35.21 33.42 -8.21
C LEU A 53 33.98 32.65 -8.65
N VAL A 54 32.82 33.03 -8.12
CA VAL A 54 31.56 32.35 -8.36
C VAL A 54 31.05 32.60 -9.77
N THR A 55 30.91 31.54 -10.56
CA THR A 55 30.40 31.58 -11.94
C THR A 55 28.89 31.38 -11.99
N LYS A 56 28.35 30.55 -11.09
CA LYS A 56 26.94 30.18 -11.08
C LYS A 56 26.52 29.85 -9.65
N VAL A 57 25.46 30.50 -9.18
CA VAL A 57 24.76 30.07 -7.96
C VAL A 57 23.34 29.72 -8.36
N ARG A 58 22.88 28.56 -7.92
CA ARG A 58 21.47 28.19 -8.06
C ARG A 58 20.95 27.74 -6.73
N ARG A 59 19.81 28.30 -6.33
CA ARG A 59 19.03 27.74 -5.24
C ARG A 59 18.68 26.30 -5.61
N GLN A 60 19.14 25.34 -4.82
CA GLN A 60 18.66 23.99 -4.99
C GLN A 60 17.22 24.00 -4.53
N LYS A 61 16.28 23.83 -5.47
CA LYS A 61 14.93 23.44 -5.07
C LYS A 61 15.12 22.11 -4.37
N LEU A 62 14.88 22.05 -3.05
CA LEU A 62 14.80 20.78 -2.35
C LEU A 62 13.88 19.93 -3.21
N SER A 63 14.41 18.84 -3.77
CA SER A 63 13.62 17.96 -4.60
C SER A 63 12.38 17.62 -3.80
N ARG A 64 11.21 17.93 -4.37
CA ARG A 64 9.92 17.66 -3.75
C ARG A 64 9.79 16.15 -3.74
N GLY A 65 10.38 15.53 -2.73
CA GLY A 65 10.55 14.09 -2.70
C GLY A 65 9.18 13.44 -2.76
N ARG A 66 9.08 12.38 -3.56
CA ARG A 66 7.83 11.63 -3.72
C ARG A 66 7.45 10.98 -2.40
N ARG A 67 6.16 10.66 -2.24
CA ARG A 67 5.67 9.90 -1.10
C ARG A 67 6.47 8.59 -0.97
N ILE A 68 6.86 8.24 0.25
CA ILE A 68 7.56 6.99 0.54
C ILE A 68 6.59 5.83 0.24
N THR A 69 7.05 4.86 -0.55
CA THR A 69 6.27 3.68 -0.94
C THR A 69 6.75 2.44 -0.19
N ASP A 70 5.88 1.43 -0.05
CA ASP A 70 6.23 0.14 0.56
C ASP A 70 7.45 -0.52 -0.11
N LYS A 71 7.61 -0.33 -1.44
CA LYS A 71 8.77 -0.80 -2.20
C LYS A 71 10.06 -0.13 -1.76
N ASP A 72 10.02 1.17 -1.46
CA ASP A 72 11.21 1.89 -1.01
C ASP A 72 11.66 1.38 0.37
N ILE A 73 10.71 1.09 1.28
CA ILE A 73 10.99 0.51 2.60
C ILE A 73 11.52 -0.92 2.48
N ALA A 74 10.90 -1.76 1.66
CA ALA A 74 11.34 -3.15 1.45
C ALA A 74 12.77 -3.21 0.88
N LEU A 75 13.08 -2.37 -0.11
CA LEU A 75 14.42 -2.31 -0.70
C LEU A 75 15.47 -1.84 0.30
N PHE A 76 15.17 -0.79 1.07
CA PHE A 76 16.06 -0.32 2.13
C PHE A 76 16.29 -1.40 3.19
N THR A 77 15.23 -2.07 3.63
CA THR A 77 15.32 -3.15 4.65
C THR A 77 16.19 -4.29 4.15
N ARG A 78 16.03 -4.71 2.89
CA ARG A 78 16.89 -5.72 2.25
C ARG A 78 18.34 -5.27 2.18
N GLN A 79 18.61 -4.05 1.73
CA GLN A 79 19.97 -3.51 1.65
C GLN A 79 20.63 -3.45 3.04
N LEU A 80 19.89 -2.98 4.04
CA LEU A 80 20.37 -2.93 5.44
C LEU A 80 20.70 -4.33 5.95
N ALA A 81 19.80 -5.31 5.73
CA ALA A 81 20.04 -6.70 6.11
C ALA A 81 21.30 -7.28 5.44
N THR A 82 21.48 -7.06 4.14
CA THR A 82 22.66 -7.54 3.40
C THR A 82 23.95 -6.91 3.93
N MET A 83 23.97 -5.60 4.16
CA MET A 83 25.15 -4.90 4.69
C MET A 83 25.50 -5.35 6.10
N MET A 84 24.50 -5.46 6.99
CA MET A 84 24.69 -5.94 8.35
C MET A 84 25.21 -7.38 8.39
N LYS A 85 24.67 -8.26 7.53
CA LYS A 85 25.14 -9.65 7.38
C LYS A 85 26.58 -9.74 6.85
N SER A 86 27.03 -8.75 6.09
CA SER A 86 28.43 -8.61 5.66
C SER A 86 29.34 -7.96 6.70
N GLY A 87 28.85 -7.69 7.92
CA GLY A 87 29.64 -7.09 8.99
C GLY A 87 29.86 -5.58 8.85
N VAL A 88 29.12 -4.90 7.95
CA VAL A 88 29.20 -3.44 7.84
C VAL A 88 28.58 -2.81 9.10
N PRO A 89 29.27 -1.88 9.78
CA PRO A 89 28.72 -1.18 10.94
C PRO A 89 27.38 -0.49 10.64
N LEU A 90 26.44 -0.55 11.57
CA LEU A 90 25.07 -0.06 11.40
C LEU A 90 24.99 1.38 10.86
N LEU A 91 25.71 2.33 11.48
CA LEU A 91 25.71 3.73 11.05
C LEU A 91 26.25 3.90 9.62
N GLN A 92 27.27 3.11 9.24
CA GLN A 92 27.82 3.12 7.88
C GLN A 92 26.83 2.50 6.88
N ALA A 93 26.12 1.43 7.27
CA ALA A 93 25.07 0.84 6.45
C ALA A 93 23.93 1.85 6.20
N PHE A 94 23.56 2.65 7.21
CA PHE A 94 22.64 3.77 7.02
C PHE A 94 23.19 4.84 6.06
N ASP A 95 24.47 5.23 6.16
CA ASP A 95 25.09 6.20 5.25
C ASP A 95 25.06 5.73 3.79
N ILE A 96 25.37 4.46 3.55
CA ILE A 96 25.31 3.83 2.23
C ILE A 96 23.85 3.79 1.74
N GLY A 97 22.93 3.37 2.59
CA GLY A 97 21.49 3.32 2.26
C GLY A 97 20.91 4.69 1.92
N ILE A 98 21.24 5.73 2.69
CA ILE A 98 20.78 7.11 2.46
C ILE A 98 21.31 7.63 1.11
N LYS A 99 22.57 7.36 0.77
CA LYS A 99 23.16 7.75 -0.52
C LYS A 99 22.58 6.96 -1.69
N GLY A 100 22.21 5.70 -1.48
CA GLY A 100 21.57 4.83 -2.47
C GLY A 100 20.07 5.10 -2.68
N CYS A 101 19.44 5.93 -1.84
CA CYS A 101 18.02 6.24 -1.95
C CYS A 101 17.72 7.17 -3.14
N GLY A 102 16.96 6.68 -4.12
CA GLY A 102 16.41 7.51 -5.19
C GLY A 102 15.31 8.49 -4.73
N ASN A 103 14.78 8.34 -3.50
CA ASN A 103 13.73 9.21 -2.94
C ASN A 103 14.29 10.13 -1.83
N PRO A 104 14.37 11.45 -2.05
CA PRO A 104 14.85 12.42 -1.05
C PRO A 104 14.01 12.52 0.23
N THR A 105 12.74 12.10 0.21
CA THR A 105 11.90 12.04 1.41
C THR A 105 12.28 10.85 2.28
N LEU A 106 12.57 9.70 1.66
CA LEU A 106 13.08 8.53 2.39
C LEU A 106 14.47 8.82 2.98
N GLY A 107 15.38 9.39 2.19
CA GLY A 107 16.72 9.73 2.67
C GLY A 107 16.71 10.66 3.88
N ARG A 108 15.79 11.64 3.94
CA ARG A 108 15.61 12.50 5.12
C ARG A 108 15.14 11.73 6.35
N MET A 109 14.11 10.89 6.20
CA MET A 109 13.60 10.06 7.29
C MET A 109 14.67 9.10 7.83
N LEU A 110 15.43 8.45 6.93
CA LEU A 110 16.53 7.56 7.32
C LEU A 110 17.68 8.30 7.99
N ASN A 111 17.95 9.54 7.58
CA ASN A 111 18.94 10.38 8.24
C ASN A 111 18.48 10.79 9.65
N ASP A 112 17.19 11.07 9.85
CA ASP A 112 16.63 11.33 11.17
C ASP A 112 16.78 10.10 12.09
N ILE A 113 16.45 8.91 11.58
CA ILE A 113 16.64 7.62 12.30
C ILE A 113 18.12 7.39 12.62
N ARG A 114 19.02 7.59 11.65
CA ARG A 114 20.46 7.45 11.85
C ARG A 114 20.97 8.37 12.97
N ASN A 115 20.55 9.63 12.97
CA ASN A 115 20.95 10.60 13.98
C ASN A 115 20.45 10.20 15.38
N ASP A 116 19.23 9.67 15.48
CA ASP A 116 18.70 9.17 16.75
C ASP A 116 19.57 8.04 17.31
N VAL A 117 19.93 7.07 16.46
CA VAL A 117 20.81 5.96 16.83
C VAL A 117 22.21 6.45 17.19
N GLU A 118 22.77 7.41 16.44
CA GLU A 118 24.07 8.03 16.74
C GLU A 118 24.07 8.76 18.09
N THR A 119 22.93 9.33 18.50
CA THR A 119 22.76 9.95 19.82
C THR A 119 22.48 8.97 20.96
N GLY A 120 22.40 7.66 20.66
CA GLY A 120 22.27 6.58 21.64
C GLY A 120 20.85 6.05 21.85
N ALA A 121 19.88 6.41 21.00
CA ALA A 121 18.58 5.74 21.00
C ALA A 121 18.70 4.32 20.44
N SER A 122 17.89 3.39 20.93
CA SER A 122 17.84 2.04 20.35
C SER A 122 17.30 2.11 18.92
N LEU A 123 17.70 1.16 18.07
CA LEU A 123 17.25 1.13 16.67
C LEU A 123 15.72 1.00 16.58
N SER A 124 15.13 0.18 17.46
CA SER A 124 13.68 0.01 17.55
C SER A 124 12.95 1.31 17.91
N GLN A 125 13.47 2.09 18.87
CA GLN A 125 12.90 3.37 19.27
C GLN A 125 12.98 4.42 18.16
N ALA A 126 14.08 4.44 17.41
CA ALA A 126 14.26 5.35 16.29
C ALA A 126 13.25 5.05 15.17
N PHE A 127 13.03 3.78 14.83
CA PHE A 127 12.00 3.38 13.86
C PHE A 127 10.56 3.66 14.35
N ALA A 128 10.29 3.48 15.65
CA ALA A 128 8.97 3.69 16.24
C ALA A 128 8.46 5.15 16.14
N LYS A 129 9.35 6.14 15.95
CA LYS A 129 8.97 7.53 15.67
C LYS A 129 8.27 7.71 14.31
N HIS A 130 8.33 6.70 13.44
CA HIS A 130 7.75 6.74 12.09
C HIS A 130 6.73 5.60 11.87
N PRO A 131 5.62 5.55 12.65
CA PRO A 131 4.67 4.43 12.69
C PRO A 131 3.88 4.22 11.38
N VAL A 132 3.86 5.23 10.51
CA VAL A 132 3.21 5.13 9.18
C VAL A 132 3.97 4.18 8.24
N HIS A 133 5.27 3.98 8.47
CA HIS A 133 6.14 3.17 7.61
C HIS A 133 6.70 1.93 8.32
N PHE A 134 6.88 2.00 9.64
CA PHE A 134 7.36 0.90 10.46
C PHE A 134 6.27 0.51 11.44
N ASP A 135 5.67 -0.66 11.20
CA ASP A 135 4.63 -1.23 12.05
C ASP A 135 5.23 -1.79 13.36
N ALA A 136 4.34 -2.16 14.31
CA ALA A 136 4.75 -2.74 15.58
C ALA A 136 5.61 -4.00 15.38
N LEU A 137 5.27 -4.84 14.40
CA LEU A 137 6.04 -6.01 14.01
C LEU A 137 7.49 -5.66 13.65
N TYR A 138 7.69 -4.65 12.78
CA TYR A 138 9.02 -4.20 12.38
C TYR A 138 9.84 -3.73 13.60
N CYS A 139 9.23 -2.95 14.48
CA CYS A 139 9.90 -2.42 15.66
C CYS A 139 10.25 -3.53 16.67
N ASN A 140 9.34 -4.49 16.88
CA ASN A 140 9.52 -5.58 17.84
C ASN A 140 10.58 -6.59 17.38
N LEU A 141 10.63 -6.92 16.08
CA LEU A 141 11.71 -7.75 15.53
C LEU A 141 13.08 -7.08 15.68
N ILE A 142 13.15 -5.78 15.43
CA ILE A 142 14.41 -5.04 15.63
C ILE A 142 14.80 -5.02 17.11
N ALA A 143 13.86 -4.77 18.01
CA ALA A 143 14.11 -4.74 19.45
C ALA A 143 14.65 -6.10 19.94
N ALA A 144 14.02 -7.21 19.52
CA ALA A 144 14.48 -8.55 19.85
C ALA A 144 15.90 -8.82 19.30
N GLY A 145 16.19 -8.36 18.09
CA GLY A 145 17.49 -8.57 17.44
C GLY A 145 18.60 -7.75 18.07
N GLU A 146 18.28 -6.53 18.49
CA GLU A 146 19.20 -5.63 19.20
C GLU A 146 19.50 -6.16 20.60
N GLN A 147 18.50 -6.66 21.33
CA GLN A 147 18.68 -7.24 22.67
C GLN A 147 19.45 -8.56 22.65
N ALA A 148 19.16 -9.43 21.67
CA ALA A 148 19.80 -10.74 21.54
C ALA A 148 21.11 -10.72 20.74
N GLY A 149 21.52 -9.56 20.21
CA GLY A 149 22.76 -9.41 19.42
C GLY A 149 22.74 -10.11 18.06
N ILE A 150 21.56 -10.48 17.56
CA ILE A 150 21.33 -11.23 16.31
C ILE A 150 20.61 -10.37 15.25
N LEU A 151 20.86 -9.06 15.28
CA LEU A 151 20.18 -8.06 14.46
C LEU A 151 20.29 -8.34 12.96
N ASP A 152 21.43 -8.84 12.49
CA ASP A 152 21.67 -9.23 11.10
C ASP A 152 20.69 -10.31 10.62
N SER A 153 20.49 -11.36 11.43
CA SER A 153 19.58 -12.46 11.11
C SER A 153 18.11 -12.03 11.13
N LEU A 154 17.73 -11.15 12.07
CA LEU A 154 16.35 -10.67 12.19
C LEU A 154 16.02 -9.63 11.12
N LEU A 155 16.99 -8.80 10.73
CA LEU A 155 16.85 -7.92 9.56
C LEU A 155 16.66 -8.72 8.27
N ASP A 156 17.35 -9.85 8.11
CA ASP A 156 17.17 -10.75 6.95
C ASP A 156 15.74 -11.33 6.91
N ARG A 157 15.25 -11.84 8.06
CA ARG A 157 13.85 -12.30 8.20
C ARG A 157 12.84 -11.20 7.91
N LEU A 158 13.07 -10.00 8.43
CA LEU A 158 12.22 -8.83 8.23
C LEU A 158 12.21 -8.38 6.76
N ALA A 159 13.36 -8.43 6.09
CA ALA A 159 13.48 -8.14 4.66
C ALA A 159 12.67 -9.14 3.82
N ILE A 160 12.84 -10.45 4.08
CA ILE A 160 12.05 -11.52 3.42
C ILE A 160 10.55 -11.27 3.63
N TYR A 161 10.14 -10.96 4.85
CA TYR A 161 8.74 -10.64 5.15
C TYR A 161 8.23 -9.45 4.31
N LYS A 162 8.94 -8.31 4.30
CA LYS A 162 8.51 -7.13 3.53
C LYS A 162 8.48 -7.41 2.03
N GLU A 163 9.41 -8.20 1.50
CA GLU A 163 9.42 -8.64 0.09
C GLU A 163 8.21 -9.51 -0.26
N LYS A 164 7.86 -10.48 0.59
CA LYS A 164 6.69 -11.35 0.42
C LYS A 164 5.39 -10.55 0.42
N ILE A 165 5.21 -9.63 1.39
CA ILE A 165 4.04 -8.75 1.44
C ILE A 165 3.96 -7.85 0.20
N LEU A 166 5.09 -7.30 -0.24
CA LEU A 166 5.14 -6.49 -1.46
C LEU A 166 4.78 -7.30 -2.70
N ALA A 167 5.26 -8.54 -2.81
CA ALA A 167 4.94 -9.45 -3.91
C ALA A 167 3.43 -9.74 -3.95
N ILE A 168 2.81 -10.08 -2.82
CA ILE A 168 1.36 -10.30 -2.72
C ILE A 168 0.58 -9.06 -3.18
N LYS A 169 0.92 -7.88 -2.65
CA LYS A 169 0.29 -6.61 -3.05
C LYS A 169 0.45 -6.33 -4.55
N SER A 170 1.64 -6.59 -5.10
CA SER A 170 1.92 -6.40 -6.52
C SER A 170 1.10 -7.35 -7.38
N LYS A 171 0.98 -8.63 -7.00
CA LYS A 171 0.17 -9.62 -7.73
C LYS A 171 -1.30 -9.23 -7.75
N ILE A 172 -1.88 -8.86 -6.60
CA ILE A 172 -3.26 -8.38 -6.51
C ILE A 172 -3.47 -7.16 -7.42
N LYS A 173 -2.55 -6.18 -7.37
CA LYS A 173 -2.65 -4.98 -8.20
C LYS A 173 -2.57 -5.31 -9.70
N SER A 174 -1.68 -6.22 -10.09
CA SER A 174 -1.53 -6.65 -11.49
C SER A 174 -2.76 -7.40 -11.98
N ALA A 175 -3.30 -8.32 -11.18
CA ALA A 175 -4.52 -9.06 -11.53
C ALA A 175 -5.73 -8.14 -11.69
N MET A 176 -5.80 -7.05 -10.93
CA MET A 176 -6.89 -6.07 -11.04
C MET A 176 -6.77 -5.09 -12.20
N PHE A 177 -5.58 -5.00 -12.82
CA PHE A 177 -5.37 -4.05 -13.91
C PHE A 177 -6.25 -4.36 -15.12
N TYR A 178 -6.35 -5.62 -15.52
CA TYR A 178 -7.12 -6.02 -16.70
C TYR A 178 -8.63 -5.77 -16.53
N PRO A 179 -9.31 -6.24 -15.46
CA PRO A 179 -10.73 -5.97 -15.25
C PRO A 179 -11.06 -4.48 -15.18
N ILE A 180 -10.24 -3.69 -14.47
CA ILE A 180 -10.43 -2.24 -14.37
C ILE A 180 -10.28 -1.60 -15.76
N SER A 181 -9.27 -2.00 -16.54
CA SER A 181 -9.05 -1.45 -17.88
C SER A 181 -10.23 -1.73 -18.82
N VAL A 182 -10.76 -2.96 -18.82
CA VAL A 182 -11.91 -3.30 -19.68
C VAL A 182 -13.18 -2.58 -19.23
N ILE A 183 -13.45 -2.48 -17.93
CA ILE A 183 -14.60 -1.73 -17.40
C ILE A 183 -14.49 -0.24 -17.77
N VAL A 184 -13.30 0.35 -17.69
CA VAL A 184 -13.08 1.76 -18.07
C VAL A 184 -13.34 1.95 -19.57
N VAL A 185 -12.78 1.09 -20.42
CA VAL A 185 -13.02 1.16 -21.88
C VAL A 185 -14.50 0.96 -22.20
N ALA A 186 -15.15 -0.02 -21.58
CA ALA A 186 -16.57 -0.25 -21.73
C ALA A 186 -17.42 0.96 -21.31
N ALA A 187 -17.12 1.56 -20.16
CA ALA A 187 -17.81 2.74 -19.68
C ALA A 187 -17.65 3.92 -20.64
N ILE A 188 -16.46 4.10 -21.23
CA ILE A 188 -16.22 5.11 -22.28
C ILE A 188 -17.08 4.82 -23.51
N VAL A 189 -17.06 3.59 -24.03
CA VAL A 189 -17.85 3.21 -25.22
C VAL A 189 -19.35 3.42 -24.99
N VAL A 190 -19.87 2.93 -23.86
CA VAL A 190 -21.29 3.10 -23.49
C VAL A 190 -21.64 4.59 -23.35
N THR A 191 -20.76 5.38 -22.73
CA THR A 191 -20.95 6.84 -22.60
C THR A 191 -21.03 7.52 -23.97
N VAL A 192 -20.11 7.21 -24.89
CA VAL A 192 -20.12 7.78 -26.25
C VAL A 192 -21.41 7.41 -26.99
N ILE A 193 -21.83 6.15 -26.91
CA ILE A 193 -23.06 5.69 -27.55
C ILE A 193 -24.27 6.43 -26.96
N MET A 194 -24.36 6.53 -25.62
CA MET A 194 -25.48 7.19 -24.95
C MET A 194 -25.54 8.70 -25.19
N LEU A 195 -24.38 9.38 -25.33
CA LEU A 195 -24.32 10.83 -25.53
C LEU A 195 -24.50 11.26 -26.98
N PHE A 196 -24.01 10.48 -27.95
CA PHE A 196 -23.99 10.88 -29.36
C PHE A 196 -24.88 10.01 -30.24
N VAL A 197 -24.83 8.69 -30.06
CA VAL A 197 -25.48 7.76 -31.00
C VAL A 197 -26.98 7.66 -30.73
N VAL A 198 -27.39 7.42 -29.48
CA VAL A 198 -28.81 7.27 -29.11
C VAL A 198 -29.63 8.54 -29.42
N PRO A 199 -29.16 9.77 -29.12
CA PRO A 199 -29.90 10.99 -29.45
C PRO A 199 -30.08 11.23 -30.95
N GLU A 200 -29.09 10.91 -31.78
CA GLU A 200 -29.23 11.03 -33.24
C GLU A 200 -30.29 10.05 -33.77
N PHE A 201 -30.29 8.81 -33.28
CA PHE A 201 -31.35 7.85 -33.63
C PHE A 201 -32.73 8.29 -33.18
N LYS A 202 -32.84 8.90 -31.97
CA LYS A 202 -34.10 9.48 -31.49
C LYS A 202 -34.65 10.55 -32.44
N LYS A 203 -33.80 11.48 -32.92
CA LYS A 203 -34.19 12.53 -33.87
C LYS A 203 -34.71 11.95 -35.18
N VAL A 204 -33.99 10.95 -35.72
CA VAL A 204 -34.37 10.25 -36.94
C VAL A 204 -35.74 9.61 -36.79
N PHE A 205 -35.99 8.86 -35.70
CA PHE A 205 -37.30 8.21 -35.51
C PHE A 205 -38.45 9.17 -35.22
N GLN A 206 -38.22 10.27 -34.50
CA GLN A 206 -39.24 11.30 -34.31
C GLN A 206 -39.71 11.92 -35.63
N SER A 207 -38.84 11.97 -36.65
CA SER A 207 -39.19 12.47 -37.98
C SER A 207 -40.11 11.52 -38.78
N PHE A 208 -40.17 10.24 -38.42
CA PHE A 208 -40.99 9.23 -39.10
C PHE A 208 -42.43 9.13 -38.55
N GLY A 209 -42.76 9.83 -37.46
CA GLY A 209 -44.14 9.89 -36.93
C GLY A 209 -44.71 8.57 -36.42
N ALA A 210 -43.89 7.54 -36.22
CA ALA A 210 -44.31 6.21 -35.75
C ALA A 210 -44.03 6.02 -34.24
N ASP A 211 -44.93 5.31 -33.56
CA ASP A 211 -44.74 4.94 -32.16
C ASP A 211 -43.52 4.03 -31.99
N LEU A 212 -42.58 4.50 -31.17
CA LEU A 212 -41.37 3.75 -30.84
C LEU A 212 -41.73 2.49 -30.01
N PRO A 213 -41.15 1.32 -30.33
CA PRO A 213 -41.27 0.12 -29.50
C PRO A 213 -40.86 0.37 -28.03
N ALA A 214 -41.52 -0.31 -27.09
CA ALA A 214 -41.26 -0.17 -25.66
C ALA A 214 -39.77 -0.36 -25.25
N PRO A 215 -39.00 -1.33 -25.79
CA PRO A 215 -37.57 -1.45 -25.47
C PRO A 215 -36.76 -0.22 -25.88
N THR A 216 -37.09 0.41 -27.00
CA THR A 216 -36.44 1.62 -27.51
C THR A 216 -36.75 2.83 -26.65
N LEU A 217 -37.99 2.95 -26.15
CA LEU A 217 -38.40 4.02 -25.24
C LEU A 217 -37.66 3.95 -23.89
N VAL A 218 -37.44 2.75 -23.35
CA VAL A 218 -36.65 2.56 -22.11
C VAL A 218 -35.21 3.03 -22.31
N VAL A 219 -34.56 2.64 -23.41
CA VAL A 219 -33.17 3.04 -23.71
C VAL A 219 -33.07 4.55 -23.93
N ILE A 220 -34.02 5.16 -24.64
CA ILE A 220 -34.07 6.61 -24.83
C ILE A 220 -34.29 7.33 -23.49
N GLY A 221 -35.17 6.84 -22.63
CA GLY A 221 -35.40 7.42 -21.30
C GLY A 221 -34.17 7.35 -20.39
N ILE A 222 -33.45 6.22 -20.41
CA ILE A 222 -32.17 6.07 -19.70
C ILE A 222 -31.11 7.00 -20.30
N SER A 223 -31.04 7.10 -21.63
CA SER A 223 -30.12 8.00 -22.34
C SER A 223 -30.39 9.46 -22.00
N ASP A 224 -31.65 9.93 -22.01
CA ASP A 224 -32.02 11.30 -21.66
C ASP A 224 -31.61 11.63 -20.21
N ALA A 225 -31.88 10.72 -19.27
CA ALA A 225 -31.47 10.87 -17.87
C ALA A 225 -29.94 10.89 -17.70
N PHE A 226 -29.24 10.06 -18.47
CA PHE A 226 -27.79 9.96 -18.46
C PHE A 226 -27.15 11.20 -19.09
N VAL A 227 -27.60 11.66 -20.26
CA VAL A 227 -27.13 12.88 -20.93
C VAL A 227 -27.29 14.09 -20.00
N ALA A 228 -28.40 14.18 -19.27
CA ALA A 228 -28.64 15.28 -18.34
C ALA A 228 -27.71 15.26 -17.11
N ASN A 229 -27.33 14.07 -16.61
CA ASN A 229 -26.70 13.91 -15.29
C ASN A 229 -25.37 13.13 -15.28
N TRP A 230 -24.76 12.81 -16.42
CA TRP A 230 -23.56 11.94 -16.48
C TRP A 230 -22.41 12.46 -15.62
N TYR A 231 -22.18 13.78 -15.61
CA TYR A 231 -21.14 14.41 -14.79
C TYR A 231 -21.41 14.25 -13.29
N ILE A 232 -22.68 14.27 -12.85
CA ILE A 232 -23.08 14.00 -11.47
C ILE A 232 -22.85 12.52 -11.14
N ILE A 233 -23.22 11.61 -12.04
CA ILE A 233 -23.03 10.15 -11.83
C ILE A 233 -21.56 9.82 -11.63
N PHE A 234 -20.67 10.32 -12.49
CA PHE A 234 -19.23 10.12 -12.33
C PHE A 234 -18.66 10.85 -11.11
N ALA A 235 -19.12 12.06 -10.80
CA ALA A 235 -18.71 12.79 -9.61
C ALA A 235 -19.12 12.08 -8.32
N VAL A 236 -20.33 11.52 -8.25
CA VAL A 236 -20.83 10.72 -7.13
C VAL A 236 -20.05 9.41 -7.02
N MET A 237 -19.78 8.73 -8.13
CA MET A 237 -19.01 7.48 -8.12
C MET A 237 -17.58 7.71 -7.60
N ILE A 238 -16.88 8.71 -8.13
CA ILE A 238 -15.53 9.08 -7.67
C ILE A 238 -15.57 9.59 -6.24
N GLY A 239 -16.55 10.43 -5.91
CA GLY A 239 -16.77 10.97 -4.57
C GLY A 239 -17.05 9.87 -3.53
N ALA A 240 -17.82 8.84 -3.89
CA ALA A 240 -18.08 7.69 -3.04
C ALA A 240 -16.81 6.87 -2.80
N VAL A 241 -16.02 6.58 -3.84
CA VAL A 241 -14.75 5.85 -3.69
C VAL A 241 -13.77 6.62 -2.80
N VAL A 242 -13.60 7.92 -3.04
CA VAL A 242 -12.72 8.77 -2.23
C VAL A 242 -13.24 8.93 -0.81
N GLY A 243 -14.56 9.14 -0.65
CA GLY A 243 -15.23 9.29 0.63
C GLY A 243 -15.13 8.03 1.49
N ILE A 244 -15.37 6.85 0.90
CA ILE A 244 -15.19 5.55 1.57
C ILE A 244 -13.71 5.35 1.93
N SER A 245 -12.77 5.67 1.04
CA SER A 245 -11.33 5.55 1.34
C SER A 245 -10.90 6.47 2.48
N PHE A 246 -11.47 7.69 2.55
CA PHE A 246 -11.20 8.65 3.60
C PHE A 246 -11.82 8.21 4.93
N ALA A 247 -13.09 7.76 4.91
CA ALA A 247 -13.81 7.26 6.07
C ALA A 247 -13.16 6.00 6.64
N TYR A 248 -12.72 5.07 5.78
CA TYR A 248 -12.00 3.85 6.17
C TYR A 248 -10.71 4.20 6.92
N LYS A 249 -9.96 5.22 6.50
CA LYS A 249 -8.72 5.61 7.19
C LYS A 249 -8.95 6.31 8.53
N ARG A 250 -10.14 6.88 8.76
CA ARG A 250 -10.40 7.78 9.89
C ARG A 250 -11.30 7.16 10.97
N SER A 251 -12.15 6.21 10.61
CA SER A 251 -13.12 5.60 11.51
C SER A 251 -12.83 4.11 11.73
N PRO A 252 -12.45 3.70 12.96
CA PRO A 252 -12.32 2.29 13.33
C PRO A 252 -13.63 1.51 13.10
N MET A 253 -14.79 2.13 13.37
CA MET A 253 -16.10 1.49 13.15
C MET A 253 -16.36 1.20 11.67
N MET A 254 -15.94 2.11 10.78
CA MET A 254 -16.02 1.89 9.34
C MET A 254 -15.06 0.78 8.88
N GLN A 255 -13.86 0.68 9.47
CA GLN A 255 -12.94 -0.42 9.19
C GLN A 255 -13.55 -1.77 9.57
N ILE A 256 -14.15 -1.86 10.76
CA ILE A 256 -14.80 -3.08 11.24
C ILE A 256 -15.96 -3.51 10.32
N ALA A 257 -16.83 -2.56 9.96
CA ALA A 257 -17.97 -2.82 9.08
C ALA A 257 -17.52 -3.26 7.68
N MET A 258 -16.51 -2.56 7.11
CA MET A 258 -15.96 -2.88 5.80
C MET A 258 -15.26 -4.24 5.79
N ASP A 259 -14.42 -4.52 6.79
CA ASP A 259 -13.69 -5.78 6.92
C ASP A 259 -14.65 -6.97 7.03
N ARG A 260 -15.77 -6.82 7.74
CA ARG A 260 -16.81 -7.85 7.83
C ARG A 260 -17.58 -8.01 6.52
N MET A 261 -17.94 -6.91 5.86
CA MET A 261 -18.64 -6.94 4.58
C MET A 261 -17.79 -7.56 3.47
N LEU A 262 -16.50 -7.19 3.39
CA LEU A 262 -15.55 -7.72 2.40
C LEU A 262 -15.37 -9.24 2.53
N LEU A 263 -15.42 -9.79 3.74
CA LEU A 263 -15.37 -11.24 3.96
C LEU A 263 -16.62 -11.98 3.47
N GLN A 264 -17.76 -11.29 3.31
CA GLN A 264 -19.02 -11.88 2.83
C GLN A 264 -19.16 -11.84 1.31
N ILE A 265 -18.34 -11.06 0.59
CA ILE A 265 -18.40 -10.99 -0.86
C ILE A 265 -17.88 -12.32 -1.44
N PRO A 266 -18.67 -13.02 -2.28
CA PRO A 266 -18.22 -14.24 -2.94
C PRO A 266 -16.91 -14.01 -3.71
N VAL A 267 -16.02 -15.00 -3.72
CA VAL A 267 -14.66 -14.94 -4.33
C VAL A 267 -13.69 -13.99 -3.62
N ILE A 268 -14.04 -12.71 -3.42
CA ILE A 268 -13.18 -11.71 -2.77
C ILE A 268 -12.96 -12.04 -1.28
N GLY A 269 -14.02 -12.42 -0.56
CA GLY A 269 -13.95 -12.76 0.85
C GLY A 269 -13.07 -13.97 1.12
N GLU A 270 -13.06 -14.95 0.21
CA GLU A 270 -12.17 -16.11 0.30
C GLU A 270 -10.70 -15.71 0.12
N ILE A 271 -10.40 -14.87 -0.88
CA ILE A 271 -9.04 -14.33 -1.11
C ILE A 271 -8.57 -13.55 0.12
N ILE A 272 -9.41 -12.67 0.68
CA ILE A 272 -9.07 -11.88 1.86
C ILE A 272 -8.83 -12.78 3.06
N ARG A 273 -9.66 -13.80 3.27
CA ARG A 273 -9.48 -14.78 4.35
C ARG A 273 -8.17 -15.55 4.21
N LYS A 274 -7.89 -16.11 3.03
CA LYS A 274 -6.63 -16.82 2.73
C LYS A 274 -5.41 -15.90 2.91
N ALA A 275 -5.48 -14.67 2.42
CA ALA A 275 -4.40 -13.69 2.56
C ALA A 275 -4.19 -13.24 4.01
N THR A 276 -5.26 -13.16 4.80
CA THR A 276 -5.19 -12.84 6.22
C THR A 276 -4.55 -13.98 7.01
N LEU A 277 -4.94 -15.23 6.73
CA LEU A 277 -4.31 -16.42 7.32
C LEU A 277 -2.83 -16.49 6.97
N ALA A 278 -2.47 -16.32 5.69
CA ALA A 278 -1.07 -16.30 5.24
C ALA A 278 -0.24 -15.24 5.99
N ARG A 279 -0.75 -14.01 6.12
CA ARG A 279 -0.07 -12.95 6.88
C ARG A 279 0.04 -13.28 8.36
N TRP A 280 -1.03 -13.79 8.97
CA TRP A 280 -1.08 -14.14 10.39
C TRP A 280 -0.04 -15.21 10.72
N THR A 281 -0.05 -16.33 9.98
CA THR A 281 0.86 -17.47 10.22
C THR A 281 2.30 -17.12 9.84
N ARG A 282 2.54 -16.39 8.75
CA ARG A 282 3.88 -15.90 8.39
C ARG A 282 4.46 -15.00 9.48
N THR A 283 3.65 -14.08 9.99
CA THR A 283 4.08 -13.14 11.03
C THR A 283 4.43 -13.88 12.31
N LEU A 284 3.56 -14.80 12.75
CA LEU A 284 3.79 -15.56 13.97
C LEU A 284 5.01 -16.48 13.83
N SER A 285 5.15 -17.18 12.69
CA SER A 285 6.35 -17.99 12.38
C SER A 285 7.63 -17.17 12.46
N THR A 286 7.62 -15.97 11.86
CA THR A 286 8.80 -15.09 11.83
C THR A 286 9.20 -14.60 13.22
N MET A 287 8.22 -14.21 14.04
CA MET A 287 8.45 -13.75 15.42
C MET A 287 8.91 -14.88 16.33
N PHE A 288 8.28 -16.05 16.22
CA PHE A 288 8.63 -17.21 17.05
C PHE A 288 10.03 -17.74 16.67
N ALA A 289 10.35 -17.82 15.38
CA ALA A 289 11.69 -18.18 14.90
C ALA A 289 12.77 -17.14 15.24
N ALA A 290 12.36 -15.91 15.60
CA ALA A 290 13.24 -14.87 16.10
C ALA A 290 13.45 -14.94 17.63
N GLY A 291 12.83 -15.92 18.31
CA GLY A 291 12.90 -16.09 19.75
C GLY A 291 12.02 -15.12 20.54
N VAL A 292 11.09 -14.40 19.89
CA VAL A 292 10.15 -13.52 20.60
C VAL A 292 9.14 -14.39 21.36
N PRO A 293 8.89 -14.11 22.66
CA PRO A 293 7.91 -14.83 23.46
C PRO A 293 6.53 -14.85 22.79
N LEU A 294 5.82 -15.99 22.86
CA LEU A 294 4.55 -16.20 22.15
C LEU A 294 3.50 -15.12 22.45
N VAL A 295 3.35 -14.73 23.71
CA VAL A 295 2.37 -13.71 24.14
C VAL A 295 2.69 -12.33 23.53
N GLU A 296 3.96 -11.97 23.43
CA GLU A 296 4.42 -10.72 22.79
C GLU A 296 4.29 -10.79 21.26
N ALA A 297 4.58 -11.95 20.68
CA ALA A 297 4.39 -12.19 19.25
C ALA A 297 2.92 -12.01 18.84
N LEU A 298 1.98 -12.54 19.64
CA LEU A 298 0.55 -12.43 19.37
C LEU A 298 0.03 -10.98 19.35
N ASP A 299 0.59 -10.08 20.17
CA ASP A 299 0.26 -8.64 20.13
C ASP A 299 0.55 -8.03 18.75
N SER A 300 1.69 -8.41 18.16
CA SER A 300 2.15 -7.93 16.86
C SER A 300 1.40 -8.58 15.69
N VAL A 301 1.11 -9.87 15.82
CA VAL A 301 0.46 -10.69 14.78
C VAL A 301 -0.98 -10.22 14.51
N GLY A 302 -1.70 -9.84 15.56
CA GLY A 302 -3.05 -9.31 15.44
C GLY A 302 -3.10 -8.13 14.47
N GLY A 303 -2.25 -7.12 14.68
CA GLY A 303 -2.15 -5.95 13.80
C GLY A 303 -1.68 -6.27 12.37
N ALA A 304 -0.76 -7.22 12.22
CA ALA A 304 -0.23 -7.62 10.91
C ALA A 304 -1.22 -8.40 10.03
N SER A 305 -2.22 -9.04 10.64
CA SER A 305 -3.27 -9.78 9.92
C SER A 305 -4.07 -8.89 8.97
N GLY A 306 -4.24 -7.60 9.30
CA GLY A 306 -4.89 -6.62 8.44
C GLY A 306 -6.42 -6.80 8.30
N ASN A 307 -7.04 -7.57 9.19
CA ASN A 307 -8.48 -7.71 9.29
C ASN A 307 -8.92 -7.71 10.75
N TYR A 308 -9.92 -6.88 11.09
CA TYR A 308 -10.34 -6.70 12.48
C TYR A 308 -10.87 -7.98 13.16
N VAL A 309 -11.50 -8.89 12.41
CA VAL A 309 -11.98 -10.18 12.95
C VAL A 309 -10.80 -10.98 13.50
N TYR A 310 -9.69 -11.03 12.77
CA TYR A 310 -8.47 -11.72 13.18
C TYR A 310 -7.74 -10.97 14.29
N VAL A 311 -7.74 -9.64 14.29
CA VAL A 311 -7.19 -8.84 15.41
C VAL A 311 -7.88 -9.22 16.72
N THR A 312 -9.21 -9.25 16.72
CA THR A 312 -10.01 -9.53 17.92
C THR A 312 -9.83 -10.97 18.39
N ALA A 313 -9.86 -11.93 17.45
CA ALA A 313 -9.57 -13.33 17.74
C ALA A 313 -8.15 -13.52 18.31
N THR A 314 -7.16 -12.80 17.78
CA THR A 314 -5.77 -12.89 18.26
C THR A 314 -5.63 -12.35 19.68
N LYS A 315 -6.34 -11.27 20.04
CA LYS A 315 -6.37 -10.76 21.41
C LYS A 315 -6.98 -11.76 22.39
N GLN A 316 -8.05 -12.44 21.98
CA GLN A 316 -8.64 -13.49 22.79
C GLN A 316 -7.66 -14.66 22.97
N ILE A 317 -7.02 -15.12 21.89
CA ILE A 317 -5.97 -16.15 21.96
C ILE A 317 -4.83 -15.73 22.89
N GLN A 318 -4.36 -14.49 22.78
CA GLN A 318 -3.31 -13.95 23.64
C GLN A 318 -3.70 -14.01 25.12
N SER A 319 -4.93 -13.62 25.46
CA SER A 319 -5.45 -13.70 26.83
C SER A 319 -5.47 -15.16 27.32
N GLU A 320 -6.01 -16.08 26.53
CA GLU A 320 -6.11 -17.51 26.90
C GLU A 320 -4.71 -18.13 27.08
N VAL A 321 -3.77 -17.85 26.17
CA VAL A 321 -2.38 -18.31 26.24
C VAL A 321 -1.64 -17.71 27.45
N SER A 322 -1.87 -16.44 27.77
CA SER A 322 -1.26 -15.79 28.95
C SER A 322 -1.73 -16.41 30.27
N THR A 323 -2.93 -17.00 30.28
CA THR A 323 -3.48 -17.74 31.43
C THR A 323 -3.08 -19.22 31.47
N GLY A 324 -2.24 -19.68 30.52
CA GLY A 324 -1.73 -21.05 30.47
C GLY A 324 -2.52 -22.02 29.59
N THR A 325 -3.49 -21.54 28.82
CA THR A 325 -4.17 -22.38 27.80
C THR A 325 -3.23 -22.62 26.62
N SER A 326 -3.25 -23.83 26.03
CA SER A 326 -2.44 -24.10 24.84
C SER A 326 -2.88 -23.22 23.66
N LEU A 327 -1.94 -22.93 22.75
CA LEU A 327 -2.23 -22.13 21.55
C LEU A 327 -3.28 -22.84 20.68
N THR A 328 -3.18 -24.16 20.57
CA THR A 328 -4.10 -24.99 19.80
C THR A 328 -5.54 -24.87 20.31
N VAL A 329 -5.76 -25.00 21.62
CA VAL A 329 -7.10 -24.89 22.22
C VAL A 329 -7.65 -23.47 22.04
N SER A 330 -6.79 -22.47 22.25
CA SER A 330 -7.18 -21.06 22.08
C SER A 330 -7.62 -20.75 20.64
N MET A 331 -6.94 -21.32 19.65
CA MET A 331 -7.31 -21.19 18.23
C MET A 331 -8.62 -21.91 17.88
N GLN A 332 -8.92 -23.04 18.55
CA GLN A 332 -10.20 -23.75 18.39
C GLN A 332 -11.37 -22.96 18.96
N ASN A 333 -11.18 -22.30 20.11
CA ASN A 333 -12.23 -21.54 20.80
C ASN A 333 -12.75 -20.37 19.95
N VAL A 334 -11.86 -19.65 19.26
CA VAL A 334 -12.22 -18.48 18.45
C VAL A 334 -12.89 -18.83 17.11
N LYS A 335 -12.76 -20.08 16.62
CA LYS A 335 -13.42 -20.60 15.41
C LYS A 335 -13.22 -19.78 14.11
N VAL A 336 -12.16 -18.98 14.02
CA VAL A 336 -11.80 -18.21 12.80
C VAL A 336 -10.73 -18.89 11.95
N PHE A 337 -10.04 -19.89 12.51
CA PHE A 337 -8.95 -20.61 11.86
C PHE A 337 -9.46 -21.92 11.25
N PRO A 338 -9.09 -22.24 9.99
CA PRO A 338 -9.42 -23.53 9.39
C PRO A 338 -8.74 -24.69 10.11
N THR A 339 -9.36 -25.88 10.02
CA THR A 339 -8.90 -27.11 10.69
C THR A 339 -7.43 -27.43 10.40
N MET A 340 -6.99 -27.28 9.14
CA MET A 340 -5.60 -27.51 8.74
C MET A 340 -4.62 -26.61 9.53
N CYS A 341 -4.94 -25.34 9.71
CA CYS A 341 -4.10 -24.39 10.45
C CYS A 341 -3.98 -24.81 11.92
N VAL A 342 -5.11 -25.16 12.55
CA VAL A 342 -5.15 -25.61 13.95
C VAL A 342 -4.37 -26.91 14.14
N GLN A 343 -4.51 -27.87 13.21
CA GLN A 343 -3.80 -29.15 13.26
C GLN A 343 -2.29 -28.98 13.16
N MET A 344 -1.81 -28.12 12.26
CA MET A 344 -0.38 -27.84 12.12
C MET A 344 0.18 -27.14 13.37
N VAL A 345 -0.61 -26.27 14.01
CA VAL A 345 -0.24 -25.68 15.31
C VAL A 345 -0.18 -26.73 16.40
N SER A 346 -1.14 -27.65 16.47
CA SER A 346 -1.13 -28.78 17.42
C SER A 346 0.15 -29.61 17.29
N ILE A 347 0.49 -30.01 16.06
CA ILE A 347 1.71 -30.78 15.77
C ILE A 347 2.96 -29.96 16.16
N GLY A 348 2.99 -28.67 15.84
CA GLY A 348 4.10 -27.78 16.17
C GLY A 348 4.27 -27.55 17.67
N GLU A 349 3.18 -27.47 18.42
CA GLU A 349 3.15 -27.29 19.86
C GLU A 349 3.60 -28.58 20.58
N GLU A 350 3.15 -29.75 20.14
CA GLU A 350 3.58 -31.06 20.68
C GLU A 350 5.04 -31.42 20.35
N SER A 351 5.51 -31.09 19.15
CA SER A 351 6.87 -31.38 18.69
C SER A 351 7.90 -30.29 19.04
N GLY A 352 7.44 -29.15 19.56
CA GLY A 352 8.29 -27.98 19.81
C GLY A 352 8.79 -27.27 18.55
N GLN A 353 8.22 -27.58 17.36
CA GLN A 353 8.62 -27.03 16.06
C GLN A 353 7.55 -26.09 15.47
N LEU A 354 6.96 -25.25 16.32
CA LEU A 354 5.86 -24.35 15.96
C LEU A 354 6.22 -23.38 14.83
N ASP A 355 7.46 -22.87 14.81
CA ASP A 355 7.98 -22.00 13.76
C ASP A 355 7.90 -22.65 12.36
N SER A 356 8.34 -23.90 12.25
CA SER A 356 8.40 -24.64 10.99
C SER A 356 7.01 -25.04 10.49
N MET A 357 6.11 -25.43 11.41
CA MET A 357 4.73 -25.77 11.06
C MET A 357 3.94 -24.53 10.62
N LEU A 358 4.08 -23.41 11.33
CA LEU A 358 3.48 -22.14 10.92
C LEU A 358 4.03 -21.64 9.58
N ALA A 359 5.32 -21.85 9.30
CA ALA A 359 5.92 -21.50 8.02
C ALA A 359 5.28 -22.29 6.86
N LYS A 360 5.08 -23.61 7.04
CA LYS A 360 4.38 -24.45 6.04
C LYS A 360 2.95 -24.01 5.80
N VAL A 361 2.23 -23.66 6.88
CA VAL A 361 0.86 -23.13 6.76
C VAL A 361 0.85 -21.78 6.03
N ALA A 362 1.84 -20.92 6.29
CA ALA A 362 2.00 -19.67 5.58
C ALA A 362 2.26 -19.89 4.08
N ASP A 363 3.20 -20.77 3.72
CA ASP A 363 3.52 -21.09 2.32
C ASP A 363 2.29 -21.67 1.59
N PHE A 364 1.54 -22.55 2.24
CA PHE A 364 0.30 -23.11 1.69
C PHE A 364 -0.75 -22.03 1.41
N TYR A 365 -1.05 -21.16 2.39
CA TYR A 365 -2.03 -20.10 2.16
C TYR A 365 -1.53 -18.98 1.25
N GLU A 366 -0.21 -18.74 1.15
CA GLU A 366 0.37 -17.87 0.12
C GLU A 366 0.08 -18.42 -1.29
N ALA A 367 0.25 -19.73 -1.50
CA ALA A 367 -0.08 -20.38 -2.78
C ALA A 367 -1.58 -20.35 -3.07
N GLU A 368 -2.43 -20.66 -2.08
CA GLU A 368 -3.89 -20.57 -2.22
C GLU A 368 -4.39 -19.16 -2.55
N VAL A 369 -3.69 -18.12 -2.09
CA VAL A 369 -3.97 -16.72 -2.49
C VAL A 369 -3.60 -16.50 -3.95
N ASP A 370 -2.44 -16.99 -4.38
CA ASP A 370 -2.00 -16.88 -5.77
C ASP A 370 -3.00 -17.56 -6.72
N ASP A 371 -3.44 -18.77 -6.38
CA ASP A 371 -4.42 -19.53 -7.17
C ASP A 371 -5.79 -18.85 -7.20
N ALA A 372 -6.26 -18.35 -6.06
CA ALA A 372 -7.54 -17.64 -5.99
C ALA A 372 -7.51 -16.31 -6.77
N VAL A 373 -6.38 -15.61 -6.78
CA VAL A 373 -6.18 -14.39 -7.58
C VAL A 373 -6.14 -14.73 -9.08
N ALA A 374 -5.51 -15.84 -9.47
CA ALA A 374 -5.52 -16.32 -10.85
C ALA A 374 -6.93 -16.71 -11.32
N GLY A 375 -7.66 -17.47 -10.50
CA GLY A 375 -9.04 -17.88 -10.77
C GLY A 375 -10.01 -16.70 -10.89
N LEU A 376 -9.85 -15.66 -10.07
CA LEU A 376 -10.66 -14.43 -10.18
C LEU A 376 -10.52 -13.79 -11.57
N SER A 377 -9.31 -13.78 -12.12
CA SER A 377 -9.05 -13.20 -13.45
C SER A 377 -9.76 -13.98 -14.56
N GLN A 378 -9.81 -15.32 -14.44
CA GLN A 378 -10.50 -16.19 -15.39
C GLN A 378 -12.02 -16.07 -15.33
N LEU A 379 -12.61 -15.87 -14.15
CA LEU A 379 -14.06 -15.70 -13.99
C LEU A 379 -14.55 -14.33 -14.47
N LEU A 380 -13.72 -13.30 -14.36
CA LEU A 380 -14.08 -11.94 -14.76
C LEU A 380 -14.25 -11.81 -16.27
N GLU A 381 -13.49 -12.55 -17.08
CA GLU A 381 -13.57 -12.46 -18.54
C GLU A 381 -14.95 -12.88 -19.10
N PRO A 382 -15.52 -14.07 -18.76
CA PRO A 382 -16.89 -14.43 -19.14
C PRO A 382 -17.94 -13.47 -18.61
N MET A 383 -17.80 -13.02 -17.35
CA MET A 383 -18.73 -12.06 -16.76
C MET A 383 -18.75 -10.74 -17.53
N ILE A 384 -17.57 -10.24 -17.90
CA ILE A 384 -17.42 -9.02 -18.69
C ILE A 384 -18.02 -9.23 -20.08
N MET A 385 -17.77 -10.37 -20.74
CA MET A 385 -18.38 -10.68 -22.03
C MET A 385 -19.91 -10.73 -21.97
N VAL A 386 -20.48 -11.37 -20.95
CA VAL A 386 -21.94 -11.42 -20.76
C VAL A 386 -22.50 -10.03 -20.47
N PHE A 387 -21.84 -9.26 -19.61
CA PHE A 387 -22.26 -7.90 -19.27
C PHE A 387 -22.23 -6.96 -20.48
N LEU A 388 -21.11 -6.94 -21.21
CA LEU A 388 -20.95 -6.12 -22.41
C LEU A 388 -21.86 -6.59 -23.55
N GLY A 389 -21.96 -7.91 -23.76
CA GLY A 389 -22.87 -8.49 -24.74
C GLY A 389 -24.32 -8.11 -24.44
N THR A 390 -24.72 -8.11 -23.17
CA THR A 390 -26.07 -7.71 -22.76
C THR A 390 -26.31 -6.21 -22.97
N ILE A 391 -25.36 -5.35 -22.60
CA ILE A 391 -25.50 -3.90 -22.77
C ILE A 391 -25.48 -3.51 -24.24
N ILE A 392 -24.46 -3.94 -24.99
CA ILE A 392 -24.30 -3.60 -26.41
C ILE A 392 -25.40 -4.27 -27.23
N GLY A 393 -25.68 -5.56 -27.00
CA GLY A 393 -26.73 -6.29 -27.69
C GLY A 393 -28.11 -5.70 -27.41
N GLY A 394 -28.42 -5.37 -26.15
CA GLY A 394 -29.67 -4.70 -25.78
C GLY A 394 -29.81 -3.33 -26.47
N LEU A 395 -28.72 -2.57 -26.57
CA LEU A 395 -28.70 -1.28 -27.24
C LEU A 395 -28.89 -1.41 -28.75
N VAL A 396 -28.20 -2.35 -29.40
CA VAL A 396 -28.36 -2.64 -30.84
C VAL A 396 -29.79 -3.09 -31.13
N VAL A 397 -30.35 -4.02 -30.36
CA VAL A 397 -31.75 -4.44 -30.53
C VAL A 397 -32.69 -3.26 -30.37
N ALA A 398 -32.53 -2.44 -29.33
CA ALA A 398 -33.36 -1.27 -29.12
C ALA A 398 -33.29 -0.26 -30.29
N MET A 399 -32.14 -0.13 -30.94
CA MET A 399 -31.95 0.79 -32.06
C MET A 399 -32.44 0.24 -33.41
N TYR A 400 -32.34 -1.07 -33.64
CA TYR A 400 -32.71 -1.70 -34.92
C TYR A 400 -34.16 -2.18 -34.95
N LEU A 401 -34.77 -2.51 -33.81
CA LEU A 401 -36.17 -2.97 -33.74
C LEU A 401 -37.17 -1.99 -34.40
N PRO A 402 -37.05 -0.66 -34.25
CA PRO A 402 -37.96 0.27 -34.92
C PRO A 402 -37.79 0.27 -36.44
N ILE A 403 -36.58 0.03 -36.96
CA ILE A 403 -36.32 -0.08 -38.41
C ILE A 403 -37.13 -1.23 -39.01
N PHE A 404 -37.13 -2.39 -38.35
CA PHE A 404 -37.89 -3.55 -38.81
C PHE A 404 -39.40 -3.32 -38.78
N LYS A 405 -39.91 -2.59 -37.77
CA LYS A 405 -41.34 -2.26 -37.71
C LYS A 405 -41.75 -1.25 -38.80
N LEU A 406 -40.91 -0.26 -39.10
CA LEU A 406 -41.19 0.68 -40.19
C LEU A 406 -41.22 -0.02 -41.55
N GLY A 407 -40.38 -1.03 -41.78
CA GLY A 407 -40.41 -1.86 -42.98
C GLY A 407 -41.64 -2.77 -43.13
N GLN A 408 -42.47 -2.92 -42.09
CA GLN A 408 -43.73 -3.68 -42.14
C GLN A 408 -44.96 -2.78 -42.35
N VAL A 409 -44.81 -1.45 -42.25
CA VAL A 409 -45.90 -0.46 -42.35
C VAL A 409 -45.95 0.18 -43.75
N VAL A 410 -45.05 -0.19 -44.67
CA VAL A 410 -45.04 0.22 -46.09
C VAL A 410 -45.43 -0.94 -46.98
#